data_AF-A0A969I3U3-F1
#
_entry.id   AF-A0A969I3U3-F1
#
_cell.length_a   1.000
_cell.length_b   1.000
_cell.length_c   1.000
_cell.angle_alpha   90.00
_cell.angle_beta   90.00
_cell.angle_gamma   90.00
#
_symmetry.space_group_name_H-M   'P 1'
#
loop_
_entity.id
_entity.type
_entity.pdbx_description
1 polymer ?
#
loop_
_entity_poly.entity_id
_entity_poly.type
_entity_poly.pdbx_seq_one_letter_code
_entity_poly.pdbx_strand_id
1 'polypeptide(L)'
;MRKADLQVAILRGTNLESANLRNADLQYADLRDANLRGANFQGADLQGSHFGRNPGLTGAQRQKFTARGAVFDDVPTDCPDRPPTDAAAPEPEI
;
A
#
# COMPACT_ATOMS: atom_id res chain seq x y z
N MET A 1 -19.02 3.37 -17.17
CA MET A 1 -18.83 2.23 -16.23
C MET A 1 -18.99 2.79 -14.83
N ARG A 2 -19.90 2.23 -14.02
CA ARG A 2 -20.06 2.67 -12.62
C ARG A 2 -18.78 2.34 -11.86
N LYS A 3 -18.18 3.33 -11.19
CA LYS A 3 -17.12 3.08 -10.20
C LYS A 3 -17.73 2.21 -9.09
N ALA A 4 -16.97 1.26 -8.57
CA ALA A 4 -17.37 0.56 -7.35
C ALA A 4 -17.16 1.55 -6.19
N ASP A 5 -18.25 1.96 -5.56
CA ASP A 5 -18.21 2.81 -4.38
C ASP A 5 -18.02 1.91 -3.16
N LEU A 6 -16.81 1.95 -2.60
CA LEU A 6 -16.38 1.21 -1.43
C LEU A 6 -15.76 2.16 -0.40
N GLN A 7 -16.17 3.43 -0.45
CA GLN A 7 -15.72 4.43 0.52
C GLN A 7 -16.11 3.99 1.93
N VAL A 8 -15.14 4.05 2.86
CA VAL A 8 -15.35 3.65 4.27
C VAL A 8 -15.79 2.17 4.42
N ALA A 9 -15.64 1.34 3.39
CA ALA A 9 -16.04 -0.06 3.45
C ALA A 9 -15.12 -0.84 4.41
N ILE A 10 -15.74 -1.65 5.28
CA ILE A 10 -15.00 -2.58 6.15
C ILE A 10 -14.83 -3.89 5.39
N LEU A 11 -13.68 -4.04 4.73
CA LEU A 11 -13.27 -5.21 3.94
C LEU A 11 -12.19 -6.02 4.67
N ARG A 12 -12.04 -5.81 5.97
CA ARG A 12 -11.03 -6.50 6.77
C ARG A 12 -11.20 -8.02 6.70
N GLY A 13 -10.12 -8.74 6.39
CA GLY A 13 -10.12 -10.20 6.29
C GLY A 13 -10.94 -10.79 5.14
N THR A 14 -11.43 -9.96 4.21
CA THR A 14 -12.18 -10.47 3.05
C THR A 14 -11.26 -11.08 1.99
N ASN A 15 -11.78 -12.07 1.26
CA ASN A 15 -11.07 -12.64 0.12
C ASN A 15 -11.38 -11.82 -1.14
N LEU A 16 -10.46 -10.96 -1.54
CA LEU A 16 -10.51 -10.15 -2.76
C LEU A 16 -9.54 -10.68 -3.82
N GLU A 17 -9.20 -11.97 -3.77
CA GLU A 17 -8.34 -12.61 -4.75
C GLU A 17 -8.92 -12.44 -6.17
N SER A 18 -8.11 -11.92 -7.08
CA SER A 18 -8.48 -11.62 -8.47
C SER A 18 -9.69 -10.66 -8.61
N ALA A 19 -10.01 -9.88 -7.58
CA ALA A 19 -11.08 -8.90 -7.63
C ALA A 19 -10.77 -7.76 -8.63
N ASN A 20 -11.78 -7.36 -9.40
CA ASN A 20 -11.66 -6.23 -10.32
C ASN A 20 -12.07 -4.93 -9.62
N LEU A 21 -11.09 -4.23 -9.05
CA LEU A 21 -11.25 -2.94 -8.36
C LEU A 21 -10.80 -1.77 -9.24
N ARG A 22 -10.85 -1.93 -10.57
CA ARG A 22 -10.44 -0.89 -11.51
C ARG A 22 -11.36 0.34 -11.38
N ASN A 23 -10.77 1.51 -11.18
CA ASN A 23 -11.48 2.77 -10.91
C ASN A 23 -12.44 2.70 -9.71
N ALA A 24 -12.24 1.77 -8.77
CA ALA A 24 -12.99 1.73 -7.52
C ALA A 24 -12.62 2.91 -6.63
N ASP A 25 -13.58 3.36 -5.84
CA ASP A 25 -13.38 4.36 -4.80
C ASP A 25 -13.23 3.62 -3.47
N LEU A 26 -11.99 3.52 -2.97
CA LEU A 26 -11.64 2.84 -1.72
C LEU A 26 -11.18 3.86 -0.67
N GLN A 27 -11.55 5.13 -0.82
CA GLN A 27 -11.17 6.17 0.12
C GLN A 27 -11.62 5.80 1.53
N TYR A 28 -10.71 5.87 2.50
CA TYR A 28 -10.95 5.49 3.90
C TYR A 28 -11.46 4.05 4.13
N ALA A 29 -11.33 3.16 3.14
CA ALA A 29 -11.71 1.75 3.30
C ALA A 29 -10.73 1.00 4.21
N ASP A 30 -11.24 0.06 5.01
CA ASP A 30 -10.43 -0.84 5.82
C ASP A 30 -10.23 -2.16 5.09
N LEU A 31 -9.03 -2.35 4.54
CA LEU A 31 -8.62 -3.53 3.80
C LEU A 31 -7.63 -4.39 4.59
N ARG A 32 -7.46 -4.18 5.91
CA ARG A 32 -6.49 -4.97 6.70
C ARG A 32 -6.75 -6.46 6.61
N ASP A 33 -5.71 -7.29 6.60
CA ASP A 33 -5.83 -8.76 6.53
C ASP A 33 -6.56 -9.32 5.29
N ALA A 34 -6.98 -8.48 4.33
CA ALA A 34 -7.69 -8.92 3.14
C ALA A 34 -6.76 -9.62 2.14
N ASN A 35 -7.22 -10.67 1.47
CA ASN A 35 -6.45 -11.33 0.42
C ASN A 35 -6.55 -10.53 -0.88
N LEU A 36 -5.46 -9.89 -1.30
CA LEU A 36 -5.41 -9.02 -2.49
C LEU A 36 -4.63 -9.67 -3.64
N ARG A 37 -4.40 -10.97 -3.57
CA ARG A 37 -3.65 -11.72 -4.58
C ARG A 37 -4.31 -11.57 -5.96
N GLY A 38 -3.59 -11.02 -6.92
CA GLY A 38 -4.11 -10.81 -8.28
C GLY A 38 -5.21 -9.74 -8.41
N ALA A 39 -5.53 -8.99 -7.35
CA ALA A 39 -6.53 -7.92 -7.43
C ALA A 39 -6.06 -6.76 -8.31
N ASN A 40 -6.99 -6.19 -9.09
CA ASN A 40 -6.70 -5.11 -10.03
C ASN A 40 -7.11 -3.75 -9.44
N PHE A 41 -6.12 -2.92 -9.05
CA PHE A 41 -6.30 -1.57 -8.51
C PHE A 41 -5.98 -0.45 -9.52
N GLN A 42 -6.05 -0.74 -10.82
CA GLN A 42 -5.74 0.25 -11.85
C GLN A 42 -6.77 1.40 -11.79
N GLY A 43 -6.28 2.63 -11.57
CA GLY A 43 -7.13 3.82 -11.45
C GLY A 43 -8.00 3.88 -10.19
N ALA A 44 -7.84 2.94 -9.24
CA ALA A 44 -8.54 2.98 -7.96
C ALA A 44 -8.03 4.13 -7.10
N ASP A 45 -8.96 4.78 -6.39
CA ASP A 45 -8.64 5.78 -5.38
C ASP A 45 -8.42 5.07 -4.04
N LEU A 46 -7.24 5.24 -3.45
CA LEU A 46 -6.79 4.59 -2.22
C LEU A 46 -6.49 5.63 -1.12
N GLN A 47 -6.95 6.87 -1.29
CA GLN A 47 -6.62 7.93 -0.36
C GLN A 47 -7.20 7.63 1.03
N GLY A 48 -6.33 7.55 2.03
CA GLY A 48 -6.72 7.23 3.41
C GLY A 48 -7.19 5.79 3.63
N SER A 49 -7.07 4.89 2.65
CA SER A 49 -7.42 3.48 2.84
C SER A 49 -6.41 2.79 3.75
N HIS A 50 -6.87 1.97 4.68
CA HIS A 50 -6.04 1.24 5.64
C HIS A 50 -5.69 -0.15 5.11
N PHE A 51 -4.42 -0.37 4.86
CA PHE A 51 -3.83 -1.67 4.53
C PHE A 51 -3.04 -2.21 5.72
N GLY A 52 -2.87 -3.51 5.79
CA GLY A 52 -2.05 -4.17 6.79
C GLY A 52 -1.39 -5.39 6.17
N ARG A 53 -1.63 -6.55 6.75
CA ARG A 53 -1.04 -7.81 6.30
C ARG A 53 -1.88 -8.38 5.16
N ASN A 54 -1.72 -7.79 3.99
CA ASN A 54 -2.42 -8.21 2.79
C ASN A 54 -1.56 -9.17 1.95
N PRO A 55 -1.85 -10.47 1.92
CA PRO A 55 -1.16 -11.39 1.03
C PRO A 55 -1.45 -10.99 -0.43
N GLY A 56 -0.40 -11.00 -1.27
CA GLY A 56 -0.50 -10.65 -2.69
C GLY A 56 -0.05 -9.24 -3.05
N LEU A 57 0.27 -8.38 -2.08
CA LEU A 57 0.92 -7.10 -2.34
C LEU A 57 2.45 -7.25 -2.41
N THR A 58 3.02 -6.78 -3.51
CA THR A 58 4.48 -6.63 -3.67
C THR A 58 4.95 -5.29 -3.10
N GLY A 59 6.23 -5.17 -2.75
CA GLY A 59 6.81 -3.90 -2.26
C GLY A 59 6.57 -2.72 -3.22
N ALA A 60 6.66 -2.97 -4.53
CA ALA A 60 6.36 -1.97 -5.55
C ALA A 60 4.89 -1.52 -5.56
N GLN A 61 3.94 -2.44 -5.30
CA GLN A 61 2.53 -2.08 -5.15
C GLN A 61 2.30 -1.25 -3.89
N ARG A 62 2.92 -1.62 -2.75
CA ARG A 62 2.83 -0.85 -1.51
C ARG A 62 3.32 0.58 -1.72
N GLN A 63 4.47 0.76 -2.34
CA GLN A 63 5.02 2.09 -2.65
C GLN A 63 4.07 2.91 -3.53
N LYS A 64 3.47 2.30 -4.56
CA LYS A 64 2.45 2.96 -5.41
C LYS A 64 1.20 3.35 -4.63
N PHE A 65 0.78 2.54 -3.66
CA PHE A 65 -0.41 2.82 -2.85
C PHE A 65 -0.12 3.92 -1.83
N THR A 66 1.04 3.87 -1.17
CA THR A 66 1.51 4.94 -0.29
C THR A 66 1.63 6.27 -1.04
N ALA A 67 2.14 6.26 -2.27
CA ALA A 67 2.18 7.46 -3.13
C ALA A 67 0.79 8.00 -3.50
N ARG A 68 -0.26 7.18 -3.40
CA ARG A 68 -1.67 7.56 -3.57
C ARG A 68 -2.35 7.93 -2.25
N GLY A 69 -1.62 8.00 -1.13
CA GLY A 69 -2.17 8.34 0.18
C GLY A 69 -2.76 7.17 0.96
N ALA A 70 -2.44 5.92 0.59
CA ALA A 70 -2.82 4.76 1.37
C ALA A 70 -2.02 4.66 2.67
N VAL A 71 -2.68 4.27 3.74
CA VAL A 71 -2.11 4.09 5.08
C VAL A 71 -1.81 2.60 5.28
N PHE A 72 -0.63 2.27 5.79
CA PHE A 72 -0.30 0.90 6.19
C PHE A 72 -0.21 0.86 7.72
N ASP A 73 -1.17 0.18 8.36
CA ASP A 73 -1.21 -0.03 9.82
C ASP A 73 -0.21 -1.11 10.28
N ASP A 74 0.31 -1.91 9.35
CA ASP A 74 1.44 -2.78 9.63
C ASP A 74 2.69 -1.92 9.84
N VAL A 75 3.18 -1.91 11.07
CA VAL A 75 4.47 -1.33 11.45
C VAL A 75 5.52 -1.88 10.49
N PRO A 76 6.21 -1.03 9.71
CA PRO A 76 7.28 -1.48 8.83
C PRO A 76 8.42 -2.00 9.71
N THR A 77 8.42 -3.29 10.02
CA THR A 77 9.59 -3.95 10.64
C THR A 77 10.55 -4.43 9.56
N ASP A 78 10.72 -3.61 8.53
CA ASP A 78 11.88 -3.69 7.65
C ASP A 78 12.09 -2.30 7.04
N CYS A 79 13.01 -1.53 7.62
CA CYS A 79 13.79 -0.57 6.86
C CYS A 79 15.03 -1.34 6.37
N PRO A 80 15.05 -1.93 5.15
CA PRO A 80 16.29 -2.49 4.62
C PRO A 80 17.22 -1.40 4.07
N ASP A 81 16.76 -0.16 3.94
CA ASP A 81 17.53 0.96 3.40
C ASP A 81 17.81 2.04 4.46
N ARG A 82 18.60 1.68 5.48
CA ARG A 82 19.61 2.64 5.93
C ARG A 82 20.75 2.49 4.92
N PRO A 83 20.94 3.42 3.97
CA PRO A 83 22.18 3.41 3.20
C PRO A 83 23.33 3.40 4.20
N PRO A 84 24.41 2.62 4.01
CA PRO A 84 25.62 2.84 4.79
C PRO A 84 25.98 4.31 4.54
N THR A 85 25.82 5.12 5.58
CA THR A 85 26.45 6.42 5.70
C THR A 85 27.95 6.16 5.83
N ASP A 86 28.56 5.71 4.74
CA ASP A 86 30.00 5.74 4.50
C ASP A 86 30.33 6.78 3.40
N ALA A 87 29.41 7.74 3.23
CA ALA A 87 29.69 9.02 2.60
C ALA A 87 30.12 10.02 3.68
N ALA A 88 31.16 9.68 4.45
CA ALA A 88 31.98 10.68 5.13
C ALA A 88 33.03 11.14 4.11
N ALA A 89 32.84 12.37 3.63
CA ALA A 89 33.74 13.11 2.76
C ALA A 89 35.16 13.20 3.37
N PRO A 90 36.21 13.52 2.58
CA PRO A 90 37.60 13.49 3.05
C PRO A 90 37.82 14.57 4.13
N GLU A 91 38.42 14.21 5.26
CA GLU A 91 38.89 15.23 6.19
C GLU A 91 40.14 15.94 5.62
N PRO A 92 40.20 17.29 5.68
CA PRO A 92 41.36 18.07 5.26
C PRO A 92 42.50 18.04 6.30
N GLU A 93 43.69 18.39 5.82
CA GLU A 93 45.00 18.50 6.50
C GLU A 93 45.01 19.02 7.95
N ILE A 94 45.91 18.42 8.75
CA ILE A 94 46.90 19.15 9.57
C ILE A 94 48.27 18.47 9.39
#